data_AF-M1EI95-F1
#
_entry.id   AF-M1EI95-F1
#
_cell.length_a   1.000
_cell.length_b   1.000
_cell.length_c   1.000
_cell.angle_alpha   90.00
_cell.angle_beta   90.00
_cell.angle_gamma   90.00
#
_symmetry.space_group_name_H-M   'P 1'
#
loop_
_entity.id
_entity.type
_entity.pdbx_description
1 polymer ?
#
loop_
_entity_poly.entity_id
_entity_poly.type
_entity_poly.pdbx_seq_one_letter_code
_entity_poly.pdbx_strand_id
1 'polypeptide(L)'
;KLHPEVITVTAYKNGSRTVFTKVTVPTITLLLEECTEKLNLNMAARRVFLADGTEALKPEDIPHEADVYVSTGEPFLDPFKKI
;
A
#
# COMPACT_ATOMS: atom_id res chain seq x y z
N LYS A 1 -6.05 27.51 -1.38
CA LYS A 1 -5.84 26.55 -2.49
C LYS A 1 -5.90 25.17 -1.87
N LEU A 2 -6.95 24.39 -2.10
CA LEU A 2 -6.98 22.99 -1.71
C LEU A 2 -5.99 22.27 -2.62
N HIS A 3 -4.88 21.82 -2.05
CA HIS A 3 -3.99 20.88 -2.70
C HIS A 3 -4.84 19.61 -2.92
N PRO A 4 -4.89 19.02 -4.13
CA PRO A 4 -5.48 17.69 -4.24
C PRO A 4 -4.74 16.78 -3.26
N GLU A 5 -5.47 16.13 -2.37
CA GLU A 5 -4.90 15.25 -1.35
C GLU A 5 -4.33 14.02 -2.08
N VAL A 6 -3.04 14.08 -2.41
CA VAL A 6 -2.33 13.02 -3.11
C VAL A 6 -1.81 12.02 -2.10
N ILE A 7 -2.03 10.74 -2.36
CA ILE A 7 -1.42 9.66 -1.61
C ILE A 7 0.05 9.65 -1.96
N THR A 8 0.92 9.81 -0.97
CA THR A 8 2.37 9.63 -1.11
C THR A 8 2.79 8.61 -0.07
N VAL A 9 3.29 7.45 -0.49
CA VAL A 9 3.57 6.32 0.39
C VAL A 9 4.82 5.56 -0.03
N THR A 10 5.40 4.84 0.93
CA THR A 10 6.26 3.70 0.64
C THR A 10 5.39 2.44 0.71
N ALA A 11 5.13 1.83 -0.44
CA ALA A 11 4.30 0.64 -0.54
C ALA A 11 5.17 -0.61 -0.54
N TYR A 12 4.90 -1.52 0.38
CA TYR A 12 5.56 -2.81 0.54
C TYR A 12 4.67 -3.92 0.00
N LYS A 13 5.27 -4.99 -0.51
CA LYS A 13 4.55 -6.26 -0.70
C LYS A 13 4.10 -6.79 0.67
N ASN A 14 2.85 -7.23 0.79
CA ASN A 14 2.29 -7.77 2.04
C ASN A 14 3.19 -8.85 2.66
N GLY A 15 3.50 -8.71 3.94
CA GLY A 15 4.43 -9.59 4.68
C GLY A 15 5.92 -9.41 4.37
N SER A 16 6.30 -8.47 3.49
CA SER A 16 7.71 -8.20 3.17
C SER A 16 8.22 -6.93 3.87
N ARG A 17 9.53 -6.92 4.16
CA ARG A 17 10.27 -5.75 4.67
C ARG A 17 11.20 -5.15 3.63
N THR A 18 11.44 -5.85 2.53
CA THR A 18 12.52 -5.54 1.58
C THR A 18 12.02 -5.31 0.16
N VAL A 19 10.81 -5.79 -0.16
CA VAL A 19 10.19 -5.56 -1.46
C VAL A 19 9.24 -4.38 -1.34
N PHE A 20 9.68 -3.22 -1.82
CA PHE A 20 8.91 -1.98 -1.73
C PHE A 20 9.13 -1.04 -2.92
N THR A 21 8.25 -0.07 -3.06
CA THR A 21 8.33 1.01 -4.05
C THR A 21 7.71 2.29 -3.49
N LYS A 22 8.18 3.45 -3.93
CA LYS A 22 7.56 4.74 -3.57
C LYS A 22 6.54 5.13 -4.63
N VAL A 23 5.35 5.50 -4.18
CA VAL A 23 4.22 5.82 -5.08
C VAL A 23 3.60 7.15 -4.66
N THR A 24 3.34 8.01 -5.65
CA THR A 24 2.55 9.23 -5.50
C THR A 24 1.42 9.23 -6.51
N VAL A 25 0.17 9.13 -6.04
CA VAL A 25 -1.03 8.99 -6.88
C VAL A 25 -2.24 9.66 -6.22
N PRO A 26 -3.26 10.06 -7.00
CA PRO A 26 -4.43 10.74 -6.45
C PRO A 26 -5.50 9.79 -5.87
N THR A 27 -5.44 8.47 -6.13
CA THR A 27 -6.48 7.52 -5.71
C THR A 27 -5.92 6.16 -5.28
N ILE A 28 -6.69 5.43 -4.46
CA ILE A 28 -6.36 4.06 -4.04
C ILE A 28 -6.32 3.10 -5.22
N THR A 29 -7.22 3.25 -6.20
CA THR A 29 -7.21 2.42 -7.42
C THR A 29 -5.89 2.53 -8.16
N LEU A 30 -5.42 3.76 -8.39
CA LEU A 30 -4.12 4.00 -9.05
C LEU A 30 -2.96 3.50 -8.18
N LEU A 31 -3.07 3.59 -6.85
CA LEU A 31 -2.06 3.02 -5.94
C LEU A 31 -1.94 1.50 -6.14
N LEU A 32 -3.07 0.79 -6.21
CA LEU A 32 -3.11 -0.65 -6.41
C LEU A 32 -2.55 -1.04 -7.80
N GLU A 33 -2.90 -0.30 -8.85
CA GLU A 33 -2.37 -0.52 -10.21
C GLU A 33 -0.84 -0.33 -10.24
N GLU A 34 -0.35 0.81 -9.77
CA GLU A 34 1.09 1.11 -9.70
C GLU A 34 1.85 0.08 -8.86
N CYS A 35 1.28 -0.36 -7.74
CA CYS A 35 1.90 -1.37 -6.89
C CYS A 35 1.90 -2.76 -7.54
N THR A 36 0.87 -3.11 -8.32
CA THR A 36 0.84 -4.38 -9.06
C THR A 36 2.04 -4.50 -9.98
N GLU A 37 2.31 -3.46 -10.77
CA GLU A 37 3.42 -3.43 -11.71
C GLU A 37 4.76 -3.27 -10.99
N LYS A 38 4.91 -2.25 -10.14
CA LYS A 38 6.20 -1.89 -9.54
C LYS A 38 6.70 -2.89 -8.50
N LEU A 39 5.80 -3.57 -7.78
CA LEU A 39 6.19 -4.64 -6.83
C LEU A 39 6.30 -6.01 -7.51
N ASN A 40 6.07 -6.11 -8.82
CA ASN A 40 6.05 -7.36 -9.58
C ASN A 40 5.15 -8.42 -8.91
N LEU A 41 3.91 -8.05 -8.59
CA LEU A 41 2.96 -8.97 -7.97
C LEU A 41 2.54 -10.04 -8.98
N ASN A 42 2.33 -11.27 -8.49
CA ASN A 42 1.87 -12.39 -9.32
C ASN A 42 0.39 -12.28 -9.72
N MET A 43 -0.36 -11.44 -9.02
CA MET A 43 -1.77 -11.12 -9.24
C MET A 43 -1.97 -9.63 -9.00
N ALA A 44 -3.09 -9.09 -9.47
CA ALA A 44 -3.46 -7.71 -9.19
C ALA A 44 -3.51 -7.45 -7.67
N ALA A 45 -2.94 -6.33 -7.24
CA ALA A 45 -3.15 -5.80 -5.93
C ALA A 45 -4.64 -5.52 -5.71
N ARG A 46 -5.15 -5.82 -4.52
CA ARG A 46 -6.57 -5.65 -4.18
C ARG A 46 -6.82 -4.86 -2.90
N ARG A 47 -5.88 -4.88 -1.96
CA ARG A 47 -6.07 -4.27 -0.63
C ARG A 47 -4.79 -3.59 -0.17
N VAL A 48 -4.95 -2.48 0.54
CA VAL A 48 -3.88 -1.70 1.14
C VAL A 48 -4.07 -1.73 2.66
N PHE A 49 -3.01 -2.00 3.40
CA PHE A 49 -3.02 -2.02 4.86
C PHE A 49 -1.98 -1.04 5.41
N LEU A 50 -2.29 -0.43 6.55
CA LEU A 50 -1.32 0.31 7.36
C LEU A 50 -0.43 -0.66 8.15
N ALA A 51 0.63 -0.13 8.77
CA ALA A 51 1.57 -0.93 9.55
C ALA A 51 0.97 -1.63 10.78
N ASP A 52 -0.17 -1.15 11.28
CA ASP A 52 -0.93 -1.78 12.37
C ASP A 52 -1.92 -2.86 11.88
N GLY A 53 -2.03 -3.05 10.56
CA GLY A 53 -2.93 -4.00 9.92
C GLY A 53 -4.32 -3.45 9.60
N THR A 54 -4.60 -2.17 9.86
CA THR A 54 -5.85 -1.51 9.46
C THR A 54 -5.92 -1.40 7.94
N GLU A 55 -7.06 -1.77 7.34
CA GLU A 55 -7.28 -1.67 5.89
C GLU A 55 -7.59 -0.21 5.51
N ALA A 56 -6.86 0.33 4.55
CA ALA A 56 -7.09 1.65 3.98
C ALA A 56 -7.94 1.52 2.71
N LEU A 57 -9.11 2.18 2.70
CA LEU A 57 -10.08 2.10 1.62
C LEU A 57 -10.16 3.39 0.81
N LYS A 58 -9.69 4.50 1.40
CA LYS A 58 -9.73 5.84 0.83
C LYS A 58 -8.38 6.55 1.02
N PRO A 59 -8.11 7.61 0.23
CA PRO A 59 -6.90 8.43 0.40
C PRO A 59 -6.76 9.01 1.82
N GLU A 60 -7.86 9.46 2.41
CA GLU A 60 -7.94 10.05 3.76
C GLU A 60 -7.55 9.09 4.90
N ASP A 61 -7.61 7.77 4.65
CA ASP A 61 -7.21 6.74 5.61
C ASP A 61 -5.67 6.59 5.70
N ILE A 62 -4.94 7.12 4.71
CA ILE A 62 -3.49 6.95 4.57
C ILE A 62 -2.78 8.22 5.04
N PRO A 63 -2.01 8.16 6.13
CA PRO A 63 -1.19 9.29 6.56
C PRO A 63 -0.16 9.67 5.48
N HIS A 64 0.18 10.96 5.40
CA HIS A 64 1.18 11.44 4.45
C HIS A 64 2.53 10.75 4.65
N GLU A 65 3.14 10.27 3.56
CA GLU A 65 4.43 9.56 3.55
C GLU A 65 4.46 8.27 4.40
N ALA A 66 3.30 7.67 4.66
CA ALA A 66 3.21 6.43 5.43
C ALA A 66 3.80 5.21 4.71
N ASP A 67 4.19 4.23 5.51
CA ASP A 67 4.46 2.86 5.06
C ASP A 67 3.14 2.09 4.97
N VAL A 68 2.88 1.50 3.81
CA VAL A 68 1.67 0.71 3.55
C VAL A 68 2.03 -0.67 2.97
N TYR A 69 1.13 -1.63 3.13
CA TYR A 69 1.32 -3.01 2.72
C TYR A 69 0.23 -3.43 1.74
N VAL A 70 0.66 -3.88 0.57
CA VAL A 70 -0.23 -4.17 -0.56
C VAL A 70 -0.37 -5.68 -0.74
N SER A 71 -1.62 -6.15 -0.63
CA SER A 71 -2.00 -7.57 -0.75
C SER A 71 -2.70 -7.85 -2.08
N THR A 72 -2.73 -9.12 -2.47
CA THR A 72 -3.49 -9.62 -3.64
C THR A 72 -4.90 -10.09 -3.30
N GLY A 73 -5.37 -9.80 -2.08
CA GLY A 73 -6.70 -10.16 -1.56
C GLY A 73 -6.65 -10.86 -0.20
N GLU A 74 -5.49 -11.42 0.16
CA GLU A 74 -5.27 -12.01 1.47
C GLU A 74 -5.26 -10.98 2.62
N PRO A 75 -5.52 -11.38 3.87
CA PRO A 75 -5.42 -10.49 5.02
C PRO A 75 -4.02 -9.91 5.22
N PHE A 76 -3.93 -8.86 6.04
CA PHE A 76 -2.64 -8.28 6.44
C PHE A 76 -1.70 -9.34 7.02
N LEU A 77 -0.46 -9.34 6.53
CA LEU A 77 0.63 -10.16 7.05
C LEU A 77 1.63 -9.24 7.73
N ASP A 78 1.71 -9.32 9.05
CA ASP A 78 2.68 -8.57 9.85
C ASP A 78 4.11 -8.94 9.40
N PRO A 79 4.86 -8.00 8.81
CA PRO A 79 6.18 -8.27 8.27
C PRO A 79 7.24 -8.48 9.38
N PHE A 80 6.91 -8.19 10.65
CA PHE A 80 7.79 -8.38 11.81
C PHE A 80 7.44 -9.64 12.62
N LYS A 81 6.36 -10.33 12.29
CA LYS A 81 5.97 -11.57 12.97
C LYS A 81 7.04 -12.64 12.73
N LYS A 82 7.70 -13.06 13.82
CA LYS A 82 8.62 -14.20 13.79
C LYS A 82 7.83 -15.48 13.54
N ILE A 83 8.32 -16.29 12.60
CA ILE A 83 7.87 -17.66 12.34
C ILE A 83 8.33 -18.55 13.49
#